data_AF-A0A819L658-F1
#
_entry.id   AF-A0A819L658-F1
#
_cell.length_a   1.000
_cell.length_b   1.000
_cell.length_c   1.000
_cell.angle_alpha   90.00
_cell.angle_beta   90.00
_cell.angle_gamma   90.00
#
_symmetry.space_group_name_H-M   'P 1'
#
loop_
_entity.id
_entity.type
_entity.pdbx_description
1 polymer ?
#
loop_
_entity_poly.entity_id
_entity_poly.type
_entity_poly.pdbx_seq_one_letter_code
_entity_poly.pdbx_strand_id
1 'polypeptide(L)'
;VYKKDGDSVTSHYMDPSWSDVFNDKLINCKLVTCNLAFTKSILRKKYSRKRNRPLFQCRARCTELGCPLTVYMAMTKPVSVNHGVVFRVQINGTQQHNNESGPGRRPLKGEKRKKMAQAAIEHGTLKIYEKNVLNADEHLLQYNNYSQVPSLNVIKTAVKEQNNATCLDKDMFTELMMMLFSMRESDETSNLENKGYIQTLQVWPFGTIFYTESQLFRFIEYCLSTKNSYIYVDATGSVAKALSDQKKPYLYLICFKDGEDPSNLLPLAGALLTDHTTASITNWLSIVRRGIAVAKGRFIRPTYVIIDFSPAILNAILLAFNNTSINGYLRWCFNAIQKNYTFKQLSSVSCVRFCCAHVMHAFTRSLSKININKNIRRKATIIFATLLNCNELRQAYELIGCIMCIFGSVELSDSEQYLDTIINTGGDFVSEFETFVEDENLNDAQRSIEQELAELDDNFLSSEPILHQSPFTKLARERSPILNTLIDKSRKLNETEIKNPLFSKELIKVFYKWIAYLPMFTGLMHQCQER
;
A
#
# COMPACT_ATOMS: atom_id res chain seq x y z
N VAL A 1 2.49 47.40 -3.18
CA VAL A 1 3.55 47.88 -2.25
C VAL A 1 3.05 48.94 -1.26
N TYR A 2 1.74 49.23 -1.17
CA TYR A 2 1.17 50.00 -0.06
C TYR A 2 -0.05 49.27 0.47
N LYS A 3 0.00 48.81 1.72
CA LYS A 3 -1.17 48.48 2.51
C LYS A 3 -1.34 49.61 3.51
N LYS A 4 -2.55 50.17 3.61
CA LYS A 4 -2.89 51.27 4.50
C LYS A 4 -3.62 50.64 5.69
N ASP A 5 -2.87 50.31 6.73
CA ASP A 5 -3.44 50.02 8.06
C ASP A 5 -3.15 51.24 8.95
N GLY A 6 -4.12 51.63 9.77
CA GLY A 6 -4.29 52.96 10.37
C GLY A 6 -3.03 53.64 10.93
N ASP A 7 -2.96 54.96 10.67
CA ASP A 7 -2.16 56.08 11.23
C ASP A 7 -0.75 55.87 11.81
N SER A 8 -0.13 54.71 11.66
CA SER A 8 1.27 54.47 12.01
C SER A 8 1.96 53.64 10.91
N VAL A 9 2.86 54.29 10.17
CA VAL A 9 3.63 53.64 9.09
C VAL A 9 4.80 52.88 9.71
N THR A 10 4.57 51.63 10.10
CA THR A 10 5.63 50.69 10.49
C THR A 10 6.19 49.97 9.26
N SER A 11 7.50 50.14 9.03
CA SER A 11 8.41 49.37 8.14
C SER A 11 7.88 48.83 6.79
N HIS A 12 8.41 49.40 5.70
CA HIS A 12 8.16 48.95 4.32
C HIS A 12 8.89 47.64 3.99
N TYR A 13 8.23 46.49 4.13
CA TYR A 13 8.73 45.22 3.59
C TYR A 13 8.14 44.97 2.20
N MET A 14 8.99 44.66 1.21
CA MET A 14 8.52 44.09 -0.05
C MET A 14 8.03 42.67 0.21
N ASP A 15 7.01 42.23 -0.54
CA ASP A 15 6.55 40.84 -0.54
C ASP A 15 7.76 39.91 -0.70
N PRO A 16 8.01 38.95 0.20
CA PRO A 16 9.17 38.07 0.15
C PRO A 16 9.41 37.37 -1.20
N SER A 17 8.39 37.26 -2.05
CA SER A 17 8.45 36.66 -3.40
C SER A 17 8.97 37.61 -4.49
N TRP A 18 9.25 38.89 -4.19
CA TRP A 18 9.70 39.90 -5.17
C TRP A 18 10.94 39.45 -5.94
N SER A 19 11.85 38.72 -5.29
CA SER A 19 13.09 38.22 -5.90
C SER A 19 12.84 37.12 -6.93
N ASP A 20 11.78 36.33 -6.78
CA ASP A 20 11.45 35.27 -7.71
C ASP A 20 10.85 35.85 -8.99
N VAL A 21 10.02 36.89 -8.87
CA VAL A 21 9.49 37.63 -10.02
C VAL A 21 10.62 38.19 -10.89
N PHE A 22 11.63 38.84 -10.29
CA PHE A 22 12.76 39.35 -11.07
C PHE A 22 13.61 38.23 -11.66
N ASN A 23 13.89 37.16 -10.91
CA ASN A 23 14.66 36.03 -11.41
C ASN A 23 13.98 35.39 -12.63
N ASP A 24 12.69 35.09 -12.51
CA ASP A 24 11.90 34.54 -13.60
C ASP A 24 11.92 35.46 -14.82
N LYS A 25 11.84 36.78 -14.61
CA LYS A 25 11.80 37.71 -15.73
C LYS A 25 13.15 37.87 -16.41
N LEU A 26 14.25 37.84 -15.67
CA LEU A 26 15.59 37.80 -16.25
C LEU A 26 15.83 36.50 -17.05
N ILE A 27 15.37 35.36 -16.54
CA ILE A 27 15.44 34.07 -17.25
C ILE A 27 14.56 34.07 -18.51
N ASN A 28 13.30 34.51 -18.41
CA ASN A 28 12.37 34.56 -19.53
C ASN A 28 12.82 35.54 -20.63
N CYS A 29 13.53 36.60 -20.26
CA CYS A 29 14.17 37.51 -21.21
C CYS A 29 15.52 36.99 -21.75
N LYS A 30 15.92 35.75 -21.39
CA LYS A 30 17.19 35.10 -21.76
C LYS A 30 18.43 35.92 -21.40
N LEU A 31 18.33 36.75 -20.36
CA LEU A 31 19.41 37.62 -19.90
C LEU A 31 20.40 36.89 -18.98
N VAL A 32 19.91 35.88 -18.24
CA VAL A 32 20.70 35.05 -17.33
C VAL A 32 20.12 33.64 -17.27
N THR A 33 20.95 32.62 -17.07
CA THR A 33 20.49 31.25 -16.73
C THR A 33 20.92 30.82 -15.33
N CYS A 34 21.70 31.66 -14.62
CA CYS A 34 22.13 31.43 -13.24
C CYS A 34 21.00 31.47 -12.21
N ASN A 35 21.21 30.76 -11.11
CA ASN A 35 20.46 30.96 -9.87
C ASN A 35 20.96 32.21 -9.14
N LEU A 36 20.14 33.25 -9.04
CA LEU A 36 20.58 34.54 -8.50
C LEU A 36 20.16 34.78 -7.04
N ALA A 37 21.11 34.95 -6.12
CA ALA A 37 20.81 35.50 -4.79
C ALA A 37 20.74 37.04 -4.86
N PHE A 38 19.57 37.60 -4.55
CA PHE A 38 19.38 39.05 -4.50
C PHE A 38 19.78 39.59 -3.13
N THR A 39 20.60 40.63 -3.14
CA THR A 39 21.15 41.30 -1.97
C THR A 39 21.06 42.82 -2.14
N LYS A 40 21.21 43.56 -1.03
CA LYS A 40 21.30 45.02 -1.04
C LYS A 40 20.12 45.71 -1.78
N SER A 41 18.90 45.20 -1.58
CA SER A 41 17.69 45.86 -2.11
C SER A 41 17.43 47.14 -1.33
N ILE A 42 17.26 48.25 -2.06
CA ILE A 42 17.04 49.57 -1.47
C ILE A 42 15.83 50.20 -2.17
N LEU A 43 14.78 50.44 -1.38
CA LEU A 43 13.63 51.21 -1.80
C LEU A 43 13.79 52.67 -1.35
N ARG A 44 13.54 53.61 -2.24
CA ARG A 44 13.56 55.04 -1.90
C ARG A 44 12.32 55.40 -1.09
N LYS A 45 12.53 55.90 0.14
CA LYS A 45 11.45 56.43 0.99
C LYS A 45 10.72 57.59 0.30
N LYS A 46 9.40 57.70 0.53
CA LYS A 46 8.52 58.74 -0.05
C LYS A 46 9.06 60.16 0.15
N TYR A 47 9.60 60.45 1.34
CA TYR A 47 10.14 61.76 1.73
C TYR A 47 11.67 61.89 1.61
N SER A 48 12.31 61.05 0.80
CA SER A 48 13.77 61.07 0.67
C SER A 48 14.27 62.37 0.02
N ARG A 49 15.24 63.04 0.66
CA ARG A 49 15.95 64.21 0.10
C ARG A 49 16.77 63.85 -1.16
N LYS A 50 17.08 62.57 -1.38
CA LYS A 50 17.81 62.06 -2.56
C LYS A 50 16.87 61.87 -3.76
N ARG A 51 16.35 62.97 -4.31
CA ARG A 51 15.35 63.00 -5.41
C ARG A 51 15.82 62.36 -6.73
N ASN A 52 17.14 62.29 -6.95
CA ASN A 52 17.75 61.73 -8.16
C ASN A 52 18.12 60.24 -8.03
N ARG A 53 17.97 59.63 -6.85
CA ARG A 53 18.21 58.20 -6.69
C ARG A 53 17.09 57.38 -7.35
N PRO A 54 17.39 56.21 -7.95
CA PRO A 54 16.38 55.25 -8.39
C PRO A 54 15.35 54.95 -7.30
N LEU A 55 14.11 54.72 -7.71
CA LEU A 55 13.03 54.39 -6.78
C LEU A 55 13.25 53.03 -6.12
N PHE A 56 13.81 52.08 -6.87
CA PHE A 56 14.29 50.79 -6.37
C PHE A 56 15.63 50.47 -7.02
N GLN A 57 16.53 49.88 -6.25
CA GLN A 57 17.76 49.28 -6.77
C GLN A 57 18.07 48.00 -6.00
N CYS A 58 18.63 46.99 -6.68
CA CYS A 58 19.14 45.79 -6.01
C CYS A 58 20.32 45.21 -6.79
N ARG A 59 21.09 44.34 -6.11
CA ARG A 59 22.20 43.60 -6.70
C ARG A 59 21.95 42.11 -6.54
N ALA A 60 22.09 41.34 -7.60
CA ALA A 60 22.06 39.90 -7.57
C ALA A 60 23.45 39.32 -7.87
N ARG A 61 23.76 38.16 -7.31
CA ARG A 61 24.95 37.38 -7.64
C ARG A 61 24.54 35.93 -7.89
N CYS A 62 25.27 35.20 -8.73
CA CYS A 62 25.06 33.77 -8.83
C CYS A 62 25.30 33.10 -7.46
N THR A 63 24.49 32.09 -7.12
CA THR A 63 24.65 31.28 -5.92
C THR A 63 25.76 30.24 -6.05
N GLU A 64 26.21 29.97 -7.27
CA GLU A 64 27.27 29.01 -7.54
C GLU A 64 28.62 29.54 -7.08
N LEU A 65 29.35 28.72 -6.31
CA LEU A 65 30.70 29.03 -5.86
C LEU A 65 31.63 29.18 -7.08
N GLY A 66 32.32 30.31 -7.17
CA GLY A 66 33.26 30.60 -8.26
C GLY A 66 32.65 31.29 -9.49
N CYS A 67 31.33 31.37 -9.62
CA CYS A 67 30.69 32.07 -10.75
C CYS A 67 30.79 33.60 -10.57
N PRO A 68 31.46 34.35 -11.50
CA PRO A 68 31.66 35.79 -11.34
C PRO A 68 30.44 36.64 -11.72
N LEU A 69 29.35 36.02 -12.19
CA LEU A 69 28.16 36.72 -12.68
C LEU A 69 27.49 37.54 -11.57
N THR A 70 27.36 38.85 -11.83
CA THR A 70 26.58 39.76 -10.99
C THR A 70 25.64 40.62 -11.81
N VAL A 71 24.43 40.83 -11.29
CA VAL A 71 23.38 41.62 -11.93
C VAL A 71 23.08 42.83 -11.06
N TYR A 72 23.08 44.01 -11.65
CA TYR A 72 22.60 45.23 -11.02
C TYR A 72 21.31 45.67 -11.68
N MET A 73 20.28 45.94 -10.87
CA MET A 73 18.99 46.40 -11.37
C MET A 73 18.59 47.70 -10.70
N ALA A 74 18.17 48.68 -11.50
CA ALA A 74 17.67 49.96 -11.01
C ALA A 74 16.39 50.35 -11.74
N MET A 75 15.34 50.64 -10.97
CA MET A 75 14.06 51.11 -11.49
C MET A 75 14.17 52.57 -11.91
N THR A 76 13.87 52.86 -13.18
CA THR A 76 13.78 54.23 -13.66
C THR A 76 12.51 54.89 -13.11
N LYS A 77 12.50 56.23 -13.02
CA LYS A 77 11.29 56.94 -12.58
C LYS A 77 10.17 56.65 -13.59
N PRO A 78 9.00 56.14 -13.18
CA PRO A 78 7.88 55.97 -14.09
C PRO A 78 7.46 57.33 -14.62
N VAL A 79 7.28 57.44 -15.94
CA VAL A 79 6.97 58.71 -16.63
C VAL A 79 5.51 59.11 -16.42
N SER A 80 4.62 58.16 -16.14
CA SER A 80 3.22 58.37 -15.75
C SER A 80 2.63 57.14 -15.05
N VAL A 81 1.44 57.27 -14.46
CA VAL A 81 0.74 56.21 -13.69
C VAL A 81 0.30 55.02 -14.56
N ASN A 82 0.18 55.23 -15.88
CA ASN A 82 -0.28 54.20 -16.85
C ASN A 82 0.84 53.55 -17.65
N HIS A 83 2.11 53.90 -17.43
CA HIS A 83 3.24 53.27 -18.11
C HIS A 83 3.83 52.16 -17.24
N GLY A 84 4.09 51.00 -17.86
CA GLY A 84 4.75 49.87 -17.22
C GLY A 84 6.07 50.26 -16.54
N VAL A 85 6.42 49.55 -15.47
CA VAL A 85 7.64 49.81 -14.72
C VAL A 85 8.86 49.33 -15.51
N VAL A 86 9.81 50.24 -15.80
CA VAL A 86 11.03 49.91 -16.52
C VAL A 86 12.22 49.77 -15.56
N PHE A 87 12.99 48.70 -15.73
CA PHE A 87 14.23 48.46 -15.00
C PHE A 87 15.41 48.54 -15.95
N ARG A 88 16.45 49.30 -15.58
CA ARG A 88 17.77 49.15 -16.20
C ARG A 88 18.48 47.99 -15.53
N VAL A 89 18.89 47.03 -16.34
CA VAL A 89 19.65 45.85 -15.91
C VAL A 89 21.06 45.97 -16.47
N GLN A 90 22.06 45.88 -15.61
CA GLN A 90 23.46 45.79 -15.99
C GLN A 90 24.00 44.45 -15.50
N ILE A 91 24.59 43.68 -16.42
CA ILE A 91 25.17 42.37 -16.15
C ILE A 91 26.68 42.51 -16.24
N ASN A 92 27.37 42.08 -15.19
CA ASN A 92 28.83 42.10 -15.12
C ASN A 92 29.35 40.68 -14.87
N GLY A 93 30.41 40.31 -15.60
CA GLY A 93 30.96 38.95 -15.59
C GLY A 93 30.23 38.01 -16.55
N THR A 94 30.83 36.86 -16.83
CA THR A 94 30.23 35.78 -17.62
C THR A 94 29.85 34.63 -16.70
N GLN A 95 28.89 33.83 -17.16
CA GLN A 95 28.46 32.64 -16.43
C GLN A 95 29.52 31.54 -16.52
N GLN A 96 29.95 31.04 -15.37
CA GLN A 96 30.93 29.95 -15.24
C GLN A 96 30.44 29.01 -14.15
N HIS A 97 29.86 27.88 -14.54
CA HIS A 97 29.45 26.81 -13.62
C HIS A 97 30.32 25.59 -13.89
N ASN A 98 30.82 24.97 -12.82
CA ASN A 98 31.53 23.71 -12.93
C ASN A 98 30.52 22.56 -12.78
N ASN A 99 30.70 21.48 -13.53
CA ASN A 99 29.80 20.31 -13.45
C ASN A 99 29.89 19.57 -12.09
N GLU A 100 30.87 19.90 -11.26
CA GLU A 100 31.10 19.27 -9.95
C GLU A 100 30.22 19.84 -8.84
N SER A 101 29.78 21.09 -8.97
CA SER A 101 28.85 21.68 -8.02
C SER A 101 27.43 21.24 -8.38
N GLY A 102 26.83 20.45 -7.48
CA GLY A 102 25.56 19.78 -7.72
C GLY A 102 24.38 20.72 -8.08
N PRO A 103 23.19 20.16 -8.31
CA PRO A 103 22.05 20.90 -8.86
C PRO A 103 21.65 22.11 -8.00
N GLY A 104 21.88 23.32 -8.54
CA GLY A 104 21.50 24.56 -7.90
C GLY A 104 19.99 24.76 -7.93
N ARG A 105 19.37 24.99 -6.76
CA ARG A 105 17.93 25.22 -6.63
C ARG A 105 17.65 26.49 -5.83
N ARG A 106 16.76 27.34 -6.34
CA ARG A 106 16.19 28.42 -5.53
C ARG A 106 15.20 27.85 -4.51
N PRO A 107 15.13 28.44 -3.30
CA PRO A 107 14.09 28.09 -2.34
C PRO A 107 12.68 28.31 -2.91
N LEU A 108 11.83 27.30 -2.80
CA LEU A 108 10.41 27.42 -3.14
C LEU A 108 9.68 28.23 -2.05
N LYS A 109 9.19 29.43 -2.38
CA LYS A 109 8.59 30.38 -1.43
C LYS A 109 7.29 31.01 -1.96
N GLY A 110 6.55 31.67 -1.06
CA GLY A 110 5.39 32.51 -1.38
C GLY A 110 4.29 31.77 -2.15
N GLU A 111 3.69 32.45 -3.11
CA GLU A 111 2.53 31.93 -3.87
C GLU A 111 2.86 30.70 -4.71
N LYS A 112 4.09 30.60 -5.24
CA LYS A 112 4.56 29.41 -5.96
C LYS A 112 4.56 28.18 -5.06
N ARG A 113 4.98 28.33 -3.79
CA ARG A 113 4.97 27.25 -2.80
C ARG A 113 3.55 26.78 -2.50
N LYS A 114 2.60 27.72 -2.30
CA LYS A 114 1.19 27.40 -2.07
C LYS A 114 0.55 26.68 -3.26
N LYS A 115 0.75 27.18 -4.48
CA LYS A 115 0.23 26.54 -5.70
C LYS A 115 0.80 25.14 -5.89
N MET A 116 2.09 24.96 -5.62
CA MET A 116 2.73 23.64 -5.71
C MET A 116 2.24 22.69 -4.62
N ALA A 117 2.01 23.17 -3.40
CA ALA A 117 1.41 22.39 -2.33
C ALA A 117 -0.01 21.95 -2.70
N GLN A 118 -0.85 22.86 -3.20
CA GLN A 118 -2.22 22.56 -3.63
C GLN A 118 -2.25 21.50 -4.74
N ALA A 119 -1.45 21.68 -5.79
CA ALA A 119 -1.35 20.70 -6.88
C ALA A 119 -0.82 19.34 -6.38
N ALA A 120 0.08 19.34 -5.40
CA ALA A 120 0.60 18.10 -4.80
C ALA A 120 -0.38 17.41 -3.86
N ILE A 121 -1.30 18.15 -3.23
CA ILE A 121 -2.43 17.59 -2.47
C ILE A 121 -3.42 16.92 -3.43
N GLU A 122 -3.72 17.56 -4.56
CA GLU A 122 -4.70 17.05 -5.54
C GLU A 122 -4.19 15.85 -6.35
N HIS A 123 -2.92 15.88 -6.77
CA HIS A 123 -2.39 14.90 -7.73
C HIS A 123 -1.28 14.00 -7.15
N GLY A 124 -0.83 14.26 -5.93
CA GLY A 124 0.27 13.53 -5.30
C GLY A 124 1.65 14.14 -5.58
N THR A 125 2.50 14.13 -4.56
CA THR A 125 3.82 14.79 -4.58
C THR A 125 4.77 14.21 -5.65
N LEU A 126 4.78 12.89 -5.85
CA LEU A 126 5.65 12.25 -6.84
C LEU A 126 5.27 12.64 -8.28
N LYS A 127 3.98 12.58 -8.62
CA LYS A 127 3.49 12.97 -9.95
C LYS A 127 3.81 14.43 -10.27
N ILE A 128 3.68 15.33 -9.29
CA ILE A 128 4.07 16.74 -9.46
C ILE A 128 5.57 16.88 -9.67
N TYR A 129 6.38 16.13 -8.93
CA TYR A 129 7.84 16.12 -9.12
C TYR A 129 8.21 15.65 -10.54
N GLU A 130 7.69 14.51 -10.98
CA GLU A 130 7.93 13.96 -12.33
C GLU A 130 7.46 14.91 -13.42
N LYS A 131 6.27 15.50 -13.26
CA LYS A 131 5.77 16.54 -14.16
C LYS A 131 6.72 17.73 -14.25
N ASN A 132 7.30 18.17 -13.14
CA ASN A 132 8.25 19.27 -13.15
C ASN A 132 9.57 18.88 -13.83
N VAL A 133 10.04 17.64 -13.65
CA VAL A 133 11.23 17.12 -14.35
C VAL A 133 10.99 17.10 -15.86
N LEU A 134 9.85 16.57 -16.31
CA LEU A 134 9.51 16.45 -17.73
C LEU A 134 9.32 17.80 -18.43
N ASN A 135 8.84 18.82 -17.71
CA ASN A 135 8.58 20.15 -18.26
C ASN A 135 9.71 21.16 -17.97
N ALA A 136 10.84 20.72 -17.41
CA ALA A 136 11.96 21.59 -17.11
C ALA A 136 12.64 22.08 -18.40
N ASP A 137 13.05 23.34 -18.41
CA ASP A 137 13.81 23.92 -19.52
C ASP A 137 15.21 23.30 -19.57
N GLU A 138 15.46 22.50 -20.60
CA GLU A 138 16.73 21.78 -20.82
C GLU A 138 17.93 22.73 -20.84
N HIS A 139 17.76 23.94 -21.38
CA HIS A 139 18.82 24.94 -21.40
C HIS A 139 19.18 25.40 -19.98
N LEU A 140 18.22 25.51 -19.06
CA LEU A 140 18.52 25.83 -17.66
C LEU A 140 19.20 24.68 -16.93
N LEU A 141 18.80 23.43 -17.24
CA LEU A 141 19.39 22.23 -16.64
C LEU A 141 20.87 22.05 -17.04
N GLN A 142 21.23 22.34 -18.29
CA GLN A 142 22.62 22.35 -18.77
C GLN A 142 23.51 23.30 -17.98
N TYR A 143 22.92 24.37 -17.44
CA TYR A 143 23.60 25.35 -16.59
C TYR A 143 23.41 25.09 -15.09
N ASN A 144 23.13 23.87 -14.66
CA ASN A 144 22.92 23.50 -13.26
C ASN A 144 21.82 24.30 -12.53
N ASN A 145 20.87 24.88 -13.27
CA ASN A 145 19.74 25.59 -12.70
C ASN A 145 18.49 24.70 -12.66
N TYR A 146 18.28 24.07 -11.50
CA TYR A 146 17.17 23.17 -11.21
C TYR A 146 16.02 23.87 -10.47
N SER A 147 15.91 25.21 -10.54
CA SER A 147 14.88 25.96 -9.80
C SER A 147 13.44 25.63 -10.21
N GLN A 148 13.24 25.12 -11.43
CA GLN A 148 11.94 24.63 -11.91
C GLN A 148 11.61 23.23 -11.36
N VAL A 149 12.60 22.53 -10.80
CA VAL A 149 12.47 21.17 -10.25
C VAL A 149 12.82 21.16 -8.75
N PRO A 150 11.92 21.66 -7.88
CA PRO A 150 12.08 21.52 -6.44
C PRO A 150 12.24 20.06 -6.05
N SER A 151 13.05 19.78 -5.02
CA SER A 151 13.20 18.40 -4.55
C SER A 151 11.90 17.88 -3.94
N LEU A 152 11.73 16.56 -3.98
CA LEU A 152 10.56 15.88 -3.42
C LEU A 152 10.32 16.26 -1.95
N ASN A 153 11.40 16.40 -1.15
CA ASN A 153 11.31 16.82 0.24
C ASN A 153 10.78 18.24 0.40
N VAL A 154 11.15 19.17 -0.48
CA VAL A 154 10.65 20.56 -0.44
C VAL A 154 9.16 20.60 -0.75
N ILE A 155 8.68 19.78 -1.68
CA ILE A 155 7.25 19.65 -2.00
C ILE A 155 6.50 19.04 -0.82
N LYS A 156 7.02 17.94 -0.23
CA LYS A 156 6.43 17.32 0.97
C LYS A 156 6.30 18.30 2.14
N THR A 157 7.34 19.11 2.38
CA THR A 157 7.29 20.14 3.43
C THR A 157 6.28 21.23 3.11
N ALA A 158 6.14 21.64 1.85
CA ALA A 158 5.14 22.62 1.43
C ALA A 158 3.71 22.10 1.65
N VAL A 159 3.45 20.84 1.30
CA VAL A 159 2.17 20.16 1.59
C VAL A 159 1.90 20.10 3.08
N LYS A 160 2.90 19.72 3.89
CA LYS A 160 2.77 19.67 5.36
C LYS A 160 2.42 21.05 5.95
N GLU A 161 3.09 22.11 5.52
CA GLU A 161 2.80 23.47 5.98
C GLU A 161 1.37 23.89 5.61
N GLN A 162 0.93 23.56 4.39
CA GLN A 162 -0.42 23.86 3.92
C GLN A 162 -1.46 23.09 4.76
N ASN A 163 -1.27 21.79 4.98
CA ASN A 163 -2.15 20.96 5.81
C ASN A 163 -2.19 21.47 7.26
N ASN A 164 -1.04 21.88 7.81
CA ASN A 164 -0.98 22.47 9.15
C ASN A 164 -1.72 23.82 9.24
N ALA A 165 -1.78 24.58 8.15
CA ALA A 165 -2.51 25.85 8.11
C ALA A 165 -4.03 25.65 8.03
N THR A 166 -4.49 24.51 7.53
CA THR A 166 -5.91 24.10 7.47
C THR A 166 -6.33 23.22 8.66
N CYS A 167 -5.40 22.91 9.55
CA CYS A 167 -5.61 22.06 10.71
C CYS A 167 -6.57 22.74 11.69
N LEU A 168 -7.61 22.02 12.14
CA LEU A 168 -8.67 22.58 12.98
C LEU A 168 -8.23 22.72 14.44
N ASP A 169 -7.41 21.79 14.91
CA ASP A 169 -6.86 21.78 16.27
C ASP A 169 -5.45 21.16 16.28
N LYS A 170 -4.60 21.55 17.23
CA LYS A 170 -3.25 20.95 17.38
C LYS A 170 -3.32 19.53 17.94
N ASP A 171 -4.35 19.22 18.71
CA ASP A 171 -4.64 17.88 19.19
C ASP A 171 -5.39 17.10 18.10
N MET A 172 -4.76 16.02 17.63
CA MET A 172 -5.27 15.19 16.55
C MET A 172 -6.63 14.57 16.89
N PHE A 173 -6.87 14.20 18.15
CA PHE A 173 -8.15 13.59 18.56
C PHE A 173 -9.28 14.61 18.49
N THR A 174 -9.04 15.81 19.01
CA THR A 174 -9.97 16.94 18.94
C THR A 174 -10.27 17.28 17.48
N GLU A 175 -9.24 17.38 16.64
CA GLU A 175 -9.41 17.60 15.20
C GLU A 175 -10.28 16.52 14.54
N LEU A 176 -9.99 15.23 14.79
CA LEU A 176 -10.77 14.13 14.23
C LEU A 176 -12.23 14.13 14.72
N MET A 177 -12.48 14.47 15.98
CA MET A 177 -13.83 14.62 16.51
C MET A 177 -14.57 15.78 15.83
N MET A 178 -13.91 16.93 15.66
CA MET A 178 -14.49 18.08 14.95
C MET A 178 -14.80 17.75 13.49
N MET A 179 -13.91 17.00 12.81
CA MET A 179 -14.14 16.50 11.45
C MET A 179 -15.33 15.55 11.40
N LEU A 180 -15.44 14.61 12.35
CA LEU A 180 -16.55 13.68 12.45
C LEU A 180 -17.88 14.42 12.58
N PHE A 181 -17.99 15.39 13.50
CA PHE A 181 -19.22 16.16 13.69
C PHE A 181 -19.55 17.02 12.47
N SER A 182 -18.56 17.76 11.95
CA SER A 182 -18.74 18.60 10.76
C SER A 182 -19.23 17.79 9.56
N MET A 183 -18.65 16.61 9.31
CA MET A 183 -19.05 15.74 8.21
C MET A 183 -20.47 15.22 8.39
N ARG A 184 -20.85 14.83 9.61
CA ARG A 184 -22.20 14.34 9.91
C ARG A 184 -23.26 15.43 9.75
N GLU A 185 -22.96 16.66 10.16
CA GLU A 185 -23.85 17.80 10.00
C GLU A 185 -24.02 18.18 8.53
N SER A 186 -22.94 18.12 7.74
CA SER A 186 -22.97 18.41 6.30
C SER A 186 -23.64 17.33 5.44
N ASP A 187 -23.77 16.11 5.97
CA ASP A 187 -24.39 14.99 5.26
C ASP A 187 -25.89 14.95 5.52
N GLU A 188 -26.62 15.69 4.68
CA GLU A 188 -28.08 15.76 4.73
C GLU A 188 -28.75 14.52 4.10
N THR A 189 -28.03 13.83 3.22
CA THR A 189 -28.60 12.78 2.35
C THR A 189 -28.60 11.41 2.99
N SER A 190 -27.64 11.12 3.87
CA SER A 190 -27.50 9.78 4.41
C SER A 190 -28.40 9.47 5.59
N ASN A 191 -28.69 8.18 5.77
CA ASN A 191 -29.37 7.71 6.98
C ASN A 191 -28.60 8.15 8.23
N LEU A 192 -29.32 8.50 9.30
CA LEU A 192 -28.76 9.04 10.54
C LEU A 192 -27.58 8.21 11.09
N GLU A 193 -27.66 6.90 10.97
CA GLU A 193 -26.65 5.96 11.46
C GLU A 193 -25.40 5.82 10.56
N ASN A 194 -25.47 6.30 9.31
CA ASN A 194 -24.39 6.21 8.31
C ASN A 194 -23.88 7.60 7.85
N LYS A 195 -24.26 8.68 8.53
CA LYS A 195 -23.86 10.04 8.16
C LYS A 195 -22.35 10.28 8.25
N GLY A 196 -21.83 11.01 7.27
CA GLY A 196 -20.43 11.42 7.19
C GLY A 196 -19.50 10.29 6.76
N TYR A 197 -18.20 10.59 6.70
CA TYR A 197 -17.19 9.59 6.31
C TYR A 197 -16.60 8.85 7.52
N ILE A 198 -16.38 9.55 8.64
CA ILE A 198 -15.86 8.95 9.87
C ILE A 198 -17.04 8.39 10.67
N GLN A 199 -17.07 7.06 10.81
CA GLN A 199 -18.19 6.33 11.38
C GLN A 199 -17.96 6.02 12.86
N THR A 200 -16.71 5.82 13.26
CA THR A 200 -16.35 5.55 14.67
C THR A 200 -14.95 6.07 14.96
N LEU A 201 -14.77 6.65 16.13
CA LEU A 201 -13.48 7.01 16.69
C LEU A 201 -13.29 6.34 18.05
N GLN A 202 -12.15 5.70 18.24
CA GLN A 202 -11.72 5.05 19.48
C GLN A 202 -10.40 5.69 19.90
N VAL A 203 -10.29 6.02 21.20
CA VAL A 203 -9.12 6.69 21.75
C VAL A 203 -8.05 5.68 22.16
N TRP A 204 -8.46 4.57 22.77
CA TRP A 204 -7.55 3.56 23.32
C TRP A 204 -8.13 2.12 23.28
N PRO A 205 -7.51 1.18 22.54
CA PRO A 205 -6.52 1.44 21.49
C PRO A 205 -7.10 2.40 20.43
N PHE A 206 -6.25 3.18 19.78
CA PHE A 206 -6.68 4.10 18.73
C PHE A 206 -7.23 3.30 17.56
N GLY A 207 -8.42 3.70 17.14
CA GLY A 207 -9.15 3.13 16.02
C GLY A 207 -10.01 4.19 15.37
N THR A 208 -9.93 4.37 14.06
CA THR A 208 -10.94 5.10 13.31
C THR A 208 -11.47 4.23 12.18
N ILE A 209 -12.78 4.16 12.05
CA ILE A 209 -13.47 3.40 11.01
C ILE A 209 -14.19 4.39 10.12
N PHE A 210 -14.05 4.19 8.81
CA PHE A 210 -14.58 5.13 7.84
C PHE A 210 -15.17 4.44 6.61
N TYR A 211 -16.31 4.95 6.18
CA TYR A 211 -17.02 4.65 4.94
C TYR A 211 -18.10 5.71 4.74
N THR A 212 -18.61 5.85 3.52
CA THR A 212 -19.82 6.61 3.21
C THR A 212 -20.97 5.68 2.89
N GLU A 213 -22.20 6.16 3.02
CA GLU A 213 -23.36 5.37 2.65
C GLU A 213 -23.40 5.02 1.16
N SER A 214 -22.94 5.93 0.28
CA SER A 214 -22.83 5.66 -1.14
C SER A 214 -21.93 4.46 -1.45
N GLN A 215 -20.84 4.28 -0.68
CA GLN A 215 -19.99 3.08 -0.79
C GLN A 215 -20.75 1.81 -0.41
N LEU A 216 -21.55 1.87 0.66
CA LEU A 216 -22.39 0.75 1.09
C LEU A 216 -23.42 0.39 0.01
N PHE A 217 -24.13 1.37 -0.54
CA PHE A 217 -25.12 1.14 -1.59
C PHE A 217 -24.49 0.55 -2.85
N ARG A 218 -23.34 1.08 -3.28
CA ARG A 218 -22.65 0.55 -4.46
C ARG A 218 -22.22 -0.91 -4.25
N PHE A 219 -21.73 -1.24 -3.07
CA PHE A 219 -21.41 -2.62 -2.71
C PHE A 219 -22.65 -3.53 -2.69
N ILE A 220 -23.77 -3.05 -2.13
CA ILE A 220 -25.03 -3.78 -2.12
C ILE A 220 -25.50 -4.07 -3.55
N GLU A 221 -25.46 -3.08 -4.44
CA GLU A 221 -25.78 -3.25 -5.86
C GLU A 221 -24.88 -4.28 -6.53
N TYR A 222 -23.56 -4.20 -6.28
CA TYR A 222 -22.60 -5.17 -6.80
C TYR A 222 -22.94 -6.60 -6.37
N CYS A 223 -23.18 -6.82 -5.07
CA CYS A 223 -23.54 -8.15 -4.56
C CYS A 223 -24.88 -8.68 -5.08
N LEU A 224 -25.83 -7.80 -5.41
CA LEU A 224 -27.14 -8.21 -5.93
C LEU A 224 -27.16 -8.42 -7.45
N SER A 225 -26.28 -7.73 -8.18
CA SER A 225 -26.21 -7.79 -9.65
C SER A 225 -25.25 -8.87 -10.17
N THR A 226 -24.34 -9.38 -9.32
CA THR A 226 -23.36 -10.38 -9.72
C THR A 226 -23.67 -11.75 -9.13
N LYS A 227 -23.44 -12.81 -9.93
CA LYS A 227 -23.55 -14.21 -9.46
C LYS A 227 -22.53 -14.49 -8.35
N ASN A 228 -21.29 -14.04 -8.55
CA ASN A 228 -20.18 -14.20 -7.64
C ASN A 228 -19.62 -12.82 -7.30
N SER A 229 -19.84 -12.37 -6.07
CA SER A 229 -19.31 -11.11 -5.54
C SER A 229 -18.05 -11.35 -4.71
N TYR A 230 -17.03 -10.53 -4.94
CA TYR A 230 -15.72 -10.65 -4.31
C TYR A 230 -15.42 -9.39 -3.51
N ILE A 231 -14.90 -9.57 -2.31
CA ILE A 231 -14.22 -8.51 -1.58
C ILE A 231 -12.77 -8.92 -1.29
N TYR A 232 -11.89 -7.93 -1.26
CA TYR A 232 -10.48 -8.06 -0.90
C TYR A 232 -10.25 -7.32 0.41
N VAL A 233 -9.63 -7.97 1.38
CA VAL A 233 -9.29 -7.38 2.67
C VAL A 233 -7.79 -7.42 2.85
N ASP A 234 -7.18 -6.25 2.96
CA ASP A 234 -5.74 -6.07 3.09
C ASP A 234 -5.44 -5.07 4.22
N ALA A 235 -4.25 -5.19 4.81
CA ALA A 235 -3.73 -4.34 5.85
C ALA A 235 -2.32 -3.85 5.50
N THR A 236 -2.16 -2.55 5.28
CA THR A 236 -0.86 -1.93 5.03
C THR A 236 -0.38 -1.18 6.26
N GLY A 237 0.81 -1.54 6.74
CA GLY A 237 1.51 -0.77 7.76
C GLY A 237 2.09 0.54 7.20
N SER A 238 2.55 1.42 8.09
CA SER A 238 3.36 2.59 7.69
C SER A 238 2.67 3.75 7.00
N VAL A 239 1.34 3.76 6.92
CA VAL A 239 0.58 4.87 6.35
C VAL A 239 0.58 6.11 7.26
N ALA A 240 0.61 5.90 8.58
CA ALA A 240 0.69 6.98 9.57
C ALA A 240 1.83 6.77 10.57
N LYS A 241 2.21 7.87 11.24
CA LYS A 241 3.19 7.83 12.33
C LYS A 241 2.58 7.14 13.54
N ALA A 242 3.45 6.60 14.41
CA ALA A 242 3.01 6.14 15.72
C ALA A 242 2.41 7.31 16.50
N LEU A 243 1.32 7.03 17.20
CA LEU A 243 0.69 7.97 18.13
C LEU A 243 1.44 7.90 19.46
N SER A 244 1.35 8.98 20.26
CA SER A 244 1.97 8.98 21.60
C SER A 244 1.45 7.78 22.37
N ASP A 245 2.38 7.02 22.96
CA ASP A 245 2.10 5.89 23.84
C ASP A 245 1.33 4.72 23.19
N GLN A 246 1.18 4.70 21.86
CA GLN A 246 0.49 3.65 21.14
C GLN A 246 1.33 3.08 19.99
N LYS A 247 1.00 1.86 19.59
CA LYS A 247 1.62 1.22 18.43
C LYS A 247 1.32 2.01 17.15
N LYS A 248 2.16 1.79 16.14
CA LYS A 248 1.93 2.36 14.81
C LYS A 248 0.61 1.81 14.22
N PRO A 249 -0.29 2.68 13.72
CA PRO A 249 -1.53 2.21 13.13
C PRO A 249 -1.31 1.50 11.79
N TYR A 250 -2.11 0.46 11.57
CA TYR A 250 -2.28 -0.22 10.29
C TYR A 250 -3.52 0.33 9.59
N LEU A 251 -3.40 0.57 8.28
CA LEU A 251 -4.53 0.88 7.42
C LEU A 251 -5.11 -0.43 6.90
N TYR A 252 -6.34 -0.73 7.29
CA TYR A 252 -7.12 -1.83 6.74
C TYR A 252 -8.09 -1.29 5.71
N LEU A 253 -8.24 -2.00 4.59
CA LEU A 253 -9.18 -1.67 3.53
C LEU A 253 -9.98 -2.89 3.14
N ILE A 254 -11.26 -2.68 2.85
CA ILE A 254 -12.11 -3.63 2.13
C ILE A 254 -12.39 -3.02 0.78
N CYS A 255 -12.01 -3.72 -0.28
CA CYS A 255 -12.25 -3.30 -1.66
C CYS A 255 -13.11 -4.32 -2.39
N PHE A 256 -13.92 -3.86 -3.33
CA PHE A 256 -14.71 -4.72 -4.23
C PHE A 256 -14.58 -4.23 -5.67
N LYS A 257 -14.91 -5.09 -6.62
CA LYS A 257 -14.86 -4.75 -8.04
C LYS A 257 -16.09 -3.95 -8.44
N ASP A 258 -15.92 -2.92 -9.26
CA ASP A 258 -17.02 -2.25 -9.94
C ASP A 258 -16.99 -2.51 -11.46
N GLY A 259 -18.00 -3.19 -11.98
CA GLY A 259 -18.10 -3.57 -13.40
C GLY A 259 -17.27 -4.80 -13.80
N GLU A 260 -16.92 -4.90 -15.09
CA GLU A 260 -16.23 -6.06 -15.66
C GLU A 260 -14.69 -5.94 -15.64
N ASP A 261 -14.13 -4.74 -15.48
CA ASP A 261 -12.68 -4.53 -15.44
C ASP A 261 -12.10 -4.97 -14.08
N PRO A 262 -11.19 -5.96 -14.04
CA PRO A 262 -10.57 -6.44 -12.79
C PRO A 262 -9.73 -5.37 -12.08
N SER A 263 -9.29 -4.33 -12.77
CA SER A 263 -8.51 -3.23 -12.18
C SER A 263 -9.39 -2.16 -11.52
N ASN A 264 -10.69 -2.14 -11.80
CA ASN A 264 -11.61 -1.16 -11.23
C ASN A 264 -12.07 -1.59 -9.83
N LEU A 265 -11.20 -1.37 -8.84
CA LEU A 265 -11.47 -1.62 -7.44
C LEU A 265 -11.97 -0.36 -6.73
N LEU A 266 -13.14 -0.46 -6.09
CA LEU A 266 -13.69 0.57 -5.23
C LEU A 266 -13.53 0.18 -3.75
N PRO A 267 -13.15 1.14 -2.88
CA PRO A 267 -13.15 0.91 -1.45
C PRO A 267 -14.59 0.86 -0.92
N LEU A 268 -14.94 -0.22 -0.23
CA LEU A 268 -16.17 -0.33 0.57
C LEU A 268 -16.01 0.42 1.90
N ALA A 269 -14.94 0.13 2.63
CA ALA A 269 -14.69 0.69 3.95
C ALA A 269 -13.21 0.58 4.30
N GLY A 270 -12.76 1.40 5.25
CA GLY A 270 -11.44 1.29 5.82
C GLY A 270 -11.41 1.50 7.32
N ALA A 271 -10.28 1.15 7.91
CA ALA A 271 -9.98 1.46 9.30
C ALA A 271 -8.50 1.77 9.49
N LEU A 272 -8.20 2.69 10.40
CA LEU A 272 -6.85 2.85 10.96
C LEU A 272 -6.88 2.34 12.40
N LEU A 273 -6.20 1.22 12.67
CA LEU A 273 -6.18 0.59 13.99
C LEU A 273 -4.74 0.46 14.49
N THR A 274 -4.51 0.81 15.75
CA THR A 274 -3.18 0.64 16.40
C THR A 274 -2.94 -0.77 16.91
N ASP A 275 -3.97 -1.61 17.00
CA ASP A 275 -3.84 -3.00 17.37
C ASP A 275 -4.22 -3.95 16.22
N HIS A 276 -3.45 -5.03 16.07
CA HIS A 276 -3.68 -6.09 15.08
C HIS A 276 -4.25 -7.32 15.78
N THR A 277 -5.41 -7.17 16.40
CA THR A 277 -6.09 -8.24 17.14
C THR A 277 -7.35 -8.69 16.42
N THR A 278 -7.70 -9.97 16.54
CA THR A 278 -8.98 -10.49 16.03
C THR A 278 -10.16 -9.68 16.57
N ALA A 279 -10.13 -9.24 17.83
CA ALA A 279 -11.21 -8.48 18.45
C ALA A 279 -11.44 -7.13 17.74
N SER A 280 -10.39 -6.34 17.54
CA SER A 280 -10.51 -5.00 16.94
C SER A 280 -10.85 -5.06 15.45
N ILE A 281 -10.28 -6.02 14.72
CA ILE A 281 -10.65 -6.26 13.32
C ILE A 281 -12.11 -6.74 13.23
N THR A 282 -12.57 -7.60 14.15
CA THR A 282 -13.97 -8.04 14.19
C THR A 282 -14.91 -6.88 14.48
N ASN A 283 -14.55 -5.99 15.40
CA ASN A 283 -15.33 -4.80 15.72
C ASN A 283 -15.48 -3.90 14.47
N TRP A 284 -14.38 -3.65 13.76
CA TRP A 284 -14.41 -2.91 12.49
C TRP A 284 -15.36 -3.56 11.47
N LEU A 285 -15.17 -4.84 11.19
CA LEU A 285 -16.01 -5.57 10.23
C LEU A 285 -17.49 -5.61 10.67
N SER A 286 -17.75 -5.67 11.97
CA SER A 286 -19.11 -5.67 12.52
C SER A 286 -19.79 -4.30 12.35
N ILE A 287 -19.04 -3.21 12.48
CA ILE A 287 -19.54 -1.85 12.21
C ILE A 287 -19.90 -1.70 10.73
N VAL A 288 -19.05 -2.17 9.82
CA VAL A 288 -19.35 -2.18 8.37
C VAL A 288 -20.58 -3.05 8.07
N ARG A 289 -20.63 -4.27 8.62
CA ARG A 289 -21.80 -5.17 8.50
C ARG A 289 -23.08 -4.51 8.98
N ARG A 290 -23.04 -3.78 10.10
CA ARG A 290 -24.19 -3.02 10.60
C ARG A 290 -24.57 -1.92 9.63
N GLY A 291 -23.62 -1.14 9.12
CA GLY A 291 -23.88 -0.11 8.11
C GLY A 291 -24.61 -0.65 6.88
N ILE A 292 -24.14 -1.78 6.33
CA ILE A 292 -24.80 -2.49 5.21
C ILE A 292 -26.22 -2.92 5.60
N ALA A 293 -26.39 -3.49 6.79
CA ALA A 293 -27.68 -3.96 7.26
C ALA A 293 -28.69 -2.83 7.45
N VAL A 294 -28.25 -1.66 7.91
CA VAL A 294 -29.07 -0.46 8.02
C VAL A 294 -29.46 0.05 6.64
N ALA A 295 -28.51 0.15 5.71
CA ALA A 295 -28.75 0.67 4.36
C ALA A 295 -29.75 -0.19 3.56
N LYS A 296 -29.77 -1.51 3.76
CA LYS A 296 -30.65 -2.43 3.00
C LYS A 296 -31.80 -3.05 3.82
N GLY A 297 -31.82 -2.89 5.14
CA GLY A 297 -32.70 -3.61 6.08
C GLY A 297 -32.26 -5.05 6.40
N ARG A 298 -31.18 -5.54 5.79
CA ARG A 298 -30.55 -6.84 6.10
C ARG A 298 -29.10 -6.83 5.65
N PHE A 299 -28.26 -7.66 6.28
CA PHE A 299 -26.88 -7.82 5.81
C PHE A 299 -26.86 -8.46 4.42
N ILE A 300 -26.26 -7.74 3.46
CA ILE A 300 -25.89 -8.27 2.15
C ILE A 300 -24.46 -8.78 2.24
N ARG A 301 -24.30 -10.05 1.94
CA ARG A 301 -23.05 -10.78 2.15
C ARG A 301 -22.34 -10.97 0.81
N PRO A 302 -21.01 -10.77 0.74
CA PRO A 302 -20.25 -11.12 -0.44
C PRO A 302 -20.09 -12.64 -0.56
N THR A 303 -20.04 -13.12 -1.80
CA THR A 303 -19.85 -14.53 -2.08
C THR A 303 -18.48 -15.02 -1.60
N TYR A 304 -17.44 -14.26 -1.93
CA TYR A 304 -16.05 -14.56 -1.60
C TYR A 304 -15.39 -13.42 -0.84
N VAL A 305 -14.58 -13.78 0.15
CA VAL A 305 -13.68 -12.87 0.86
C VAL A 305 -12.26 -13.33 0.61
N ILE A 306 -11.50 -12.52 -0.14
CA ILE A 306 -10.09 -12.74 -0.39
C ILE A 306 -9.31 -11.99 0.68
N ILE A 307 -8.45 -12.70 1.39
CA ILE A 307 -7.65 -12.14 2.48
C ILE A 307 -6.18 -12.52 2.33
N ASP A 308 -5.33 -11.73 2.95
CA ASP A 308 -3.93 -12.11 3.16
C ASP A 308 -3.80 -13.29 4.12
N PHE A 309 -2.60 -13.85 4.17
CA PHE A 309 -2.27 -14.96 5.06
C PHE A 309 -2.09 -14.47 6.51
N SER A 310 -3.17 -13.95 7.10
CA SER A 310 -3.22 -13.41 8.46
C SER A 310 -4.24 -14.17 9.32
N PRO A 311 -3.81 -14.78 10.44
CA PRO A 311 -4.71 -15.44 11.38
C PRO A 311 -5.73 -14.47 12.00
N ALA A 312 -5.30 -13.24 12.26
CA ALA A 312 -6.13 -12.23 12.90
C ALA A 312 -7.28 -11.82 11.99
N ILE A 313 -6.99 -11.54 10.71
CA ILE A 313 -7.98 -11.19 9.68
C ILE A 313 -8.90 -12.38 9.41
N LEU A 314 -8.35 -13.60 9.26
CA LEU A 314 -9.16 -14.79 9.03
C LEU A 314 -10.21 -15.00 10.12
N ASN A 315 -9.77 -15.04 11.38
CA ASN A 315 -10.71 -15.25 12.48
C ASN A 315 -11.72 -14.11 12.58
N ALA A 316 -11.30 -12.86 12.31
CA ALA A 316 -12.20 -11.73 12.34
C ALA A 316 -13.29 -11.79 11.25
N ILE A 317 -12.94 -12.19 10.03
CA ILE A 317 -13.91 -12.41 8.95
C ILE A 317 -14.86 -13.56 9.30
N LEU A 318 -14.34 -14.68 9.80
CA LEU A 318 -15.17 -15.82 10.17
C LEU A 318 -16.17 -15.47 11.28
N LEU A 319 -15.76 -14.66 12.26
CA LEU A 319 -16.66 -14.17 13.32
C LEU A 319 -17.66 -13.14 12.77
N ALA A 320 -17.19 -12.08 12.11
CA ALA A 320 -18.04 -10.96 11.69
C ALA A 320 -19.01 -11.35 10.56
N PHE A 321 -18.58 -12.14 9.58
CA PHE A 321 -19.38 -12.42 8.37
C PHE A 321 -20.08 -13.77 8.45
N ASN A 322 -19.45 -14.77 9.07
CA ASN A 322 -19.94 -16.15 9.08
C ASN A 322 -20.41 -16.64 10.45
N ASN A 323 -20.16 -15.88 11.53
CA ASN A 323 -20.47 -16.26 12.91
C ASN A 323 -19.98 -17.68 13.26
N THR A 324 -18.73 -18.00 12.91
CA THR A 324 -18.17 -19.34 13.08
C THR A 324 -16.69 -19.27 13.45
N SER A 325 -16.16 -20.38 13.98
CA SER A 325 -14.72 -20.58 14.16
C SER A 325 -14.10 -21.23 12.92
N ILE A 326 -12.77 -21.24 12.82
CA ILE A 326 -12.09 -21.91 11.71
C ILE A 326 -12.43 -23.41 11.62
N ASN A 327 -12.51 -24.13 12.74
CA ASN A 327 -12.89 -25.54 12.74
C ASN A 327 -14.36 -25.75 12.34
N GLY A 328 -15.23 -24.80 12.68
CA GLY A 328 -16.61 -24.79 12.18
C GLY A 328 -16.66 -24.57 10.67
N TYR A 329 -15.88 -23.61 10.18
CA TYR A 329 -15.79 -23.26 8.76
C TYR A 329 -15.19 -24.39 7.90
N LEU A 330 -14.09 -25.03 8.32
CA LEU A 330 -13.49 -26.15 7.57
C LEU A 330 -14.44 -27.35 7.46
N ARG A 331 -15.20 -27.65 8.53
CA ARG A 331 -16.27 -28.67 8.48
C ARG A 331 -17.38 -28.28 7.52
N TRP A 332 -17.77 -27.01 7.50
CA TRP A 332 -18.73 -26.49 6.55
C TRP A 332 -18.22 -26.62 5.11
N CYS A 333 -16.98 -26.22 4.80
CA CYS A 333 -16.39 -26.40 3.47
C CYS A 333 -16.38 -27.86 3.03
N PHE A 334 -16.00 -28.78 3.92
CA PHE A 334 -15.99 -30.20 3.61
C PHE A 334 -17.39 -30.71 3.26
N ASN A 335 -18.40 -30.38 4.06
CA ASN A 335 -19.79 -30.75 3.77
C ASN A 335 -20.31 -30.12 2.47
N ALA A 336 -19.93 -28.87 2.17
CA ALA A 336 -20.28 -28.19 0.93
C ALA A 336 -19.70 -28.93 -0.30
N ILE A 337 -18.41 -29.28 -0.25
CA ILE A 337 -17.74 -30.03 -1.33
C ILE A 337 -18.37 -31.42 -1.53
N GLN A 338 -18.79 -32.07 -0.46
CA GLN A 338 -19.50 -33.36 -0.49
C GLN A 338 -20.97 -33.24 -0.92
N LYS A 339 -21.45 -32.04 -1.27
CA LYS A 339 -22.84 -31.76 -1.66
C LYS A 339 -23.89 -32.08 -0.59
N ASN A 340 -23.50 -31.92 0.69
CA ASN A 340 -24.39 -32.15 1.83
C ASN A 340 -25.25 -30.93 2.21
N TYR A 341 -25.21 -29.85 1.41
CA TYR A 341 -25.96 -28.61 1.69
C TYR A 341 -26.84 -28.18 0.52
N THR A 342 -27.96 -27.56 0.88
CA THR A 342 -28.85 -26.87 -0.06
C THR A 342 -28.26 -25.52 -0.49
N PHE A 343 -28.74 -24.97 -1.61
CA PHE A 343 -28.36 -23.63 -2.07
C PHE A 343 -28.55 -22.53 -1.01
N LYS A 344 -29.64 -22.59 -0.23
CA LYS A 344 -29.90 -21.64 0.86
C LYS A 344 -28.86 -21.71 1.98
N GLN A 345 -28.39 -22.91 2.31
CA GLN A 345 -27.31 -23.10 3.28
C GLN A 345 -25.97 -22.62 2.72
N LEU A 346 -25.70 -22.84 1.42
CA LEU A 346 -24.48 -22.40 0.75
C LEU A 346 -24.37 -20.87 0.69
N SER A 347 -25.47 -20.18 0.35
CA SER A 347 -25.55 -18.71 0.32
C SER A 347 -25.54 -18.05 1.71
N SER A 348 -25.66 -18.83 2.78
CA SER A 348 -25.65 -18.32 4.15
C SER A 348 -24.25 -18.10 4.75
N VAL A 349 -23.19 -18.38 3.99
CA VAL A 349 -21.79 -18.28 4.43
C VAL A 349 -20.96 -17.69 3.29
N SER A 350 -20.04 -16.76 3.61
CA SER A 350 -19.05 -16.25 2.66
C SER A 350 -17.90 -17.23 2.57
N CYS A 351 -17.49 -17.57 1.35
CA CYS A 351 -16.31 -18.38 1.12
C CYS A 351 -15.04 -17.53 1.34
N VAL A 352 -14.30 -17.81 2.41
CA VAL A 352 -13.00 -17.18 2.67
C VAL A 352 -11.91 -17.90 1.88
N ARG A 353 -11.11 -17.13 1.15
CA ARG A 353 -9.97 -17.60 0.36
C ARG A 353 -8.72 -16.77 0.69
N PHE A 354 -7.57 -17.42 0.75
CA PHE A 354 -6.30 -16.73 0.83
C PHE A 354 -5.87 -16.19 -0.54
N CYS A 355 -5.26 -15.02 -0.56
CA CYS A 355 -4.60 -14.47 -1.73
C CYS A 355 -3.54 -15.45 -2.24
N CYS A 356 -3.63 -15.83 -3.51
CA CYS A 356 -2.74 -16.83 -4.11
C CYS A 356 -1.27 -16.40 -4.03
N ALA A 357 -0.97 -15.12 -4.28
CA ALA A 357 0.38 -14.58 -4.16
C ALA A 357 0.93 -14.74 -2.73
N HIS A 358 0.14 -14.38 -1.72
CA HIS A 358 0.54 -14.51 -0.32
C HIS A 358 0.71 -15.97 0.11
N VAL A 359 -0.12 -16.89 -0.38
CA VAL A 359 0.03 -18.34 -0.13
C VAL A 359 1.32 -18.87 -0.77
N MET A 360 1.60 -18.52 -2.01
CA MET A 360 2.82 -18.94 -2.70
C MET A 360 4.08 -18.40 -2.03
N HIS A 361 4.07 -17.13 -1.61
CA HIS A 361 5.14 -16.55 -0.83
C HIS A 361 5.32 -17.26 0.52
N ALA A 362 4.25 -17.49 1.29
CA ALA A 362 4.32 -18.19 2.58
C ALA A 362 4.84 -19.63 2.45
N PHE A 363 4.39 -20.35 1.41
CA PHE A 363 4.87 -21.69 1.10
C PHE A 363 6.37 -21.68 0.74
N THR A 364 6.79 -20.77 -0.14
CA THR A 364 8.18 -20.66 -0.57
C THR A 364 9.10 -20.26 0.59
N ARG A 365 8.67 -19.34 1.47
CA ARG A 365 9.36 -19.01 2.72
C ARG A 365 9.52 -20.23 3.63
N SER A 366 8.49 -21.07 3.74
CA SER A 366 8.54 -22.32 4.51
C SER A 366 9.58 -23.30 3.94
N LEU A 367 9.71 -23.38 2.61
CA LEU A 367 10.73 -24.20 1.96
C LEU A 367 12.15 -23.66 2.13
N SER A 368 12.32 -22.35 2.31
CA SER A 368 13.63 -21.75 2.57
C SER A 368 14.22 -22.12 3.93
N LYS A 369 13.38 -22.54 4.89
CA LYS A 369 13.80 -22.98 6.23
C LYS A 369 14.32 -24.42 6.28
N ILE A 370 14.03 -25.23 5.27
CA ILE A 370 14.42 -26.64 5.24
C ILE A 370 15.67 -26.84 4.38
N ASN A 371 16.53 -27.76 4.79
CA ASN A 371 17.80 -28.05 4.11
C ASN A 371 17.57 -28.94 2.88
N ILE A 372 17.04 -28.34 1.81
CA ILE A 372 16.85 -28.97 0.50
C ILE A 372 17.55 -28.16 -0.59
N ASN A 373 17.96 -28.83 -1.66
CA ASN A 373 18.60 -28.15 -2.78
C ASN A 373 17.63 -27.19 -3.51
N LYS A 374 18.18 -26.18 -4.21
CA LYS A 374 17.40 -25.13 -4.90
C LYS A 374 16.48 -25.71 -5.99
N ASN A 375 16.92 -26.76 -6.69
CA ASN A 375 16.14 -27.40 -7.74
C ASN A 375 14.87 -28.09 -7.19
N ILE A 376 15.01 -28.86 -6.11
CA ILE A 376 13.89 -29.52 -5.42
C ILE A 376 12.94 -28.47 -4.85
N ARG A 377 13.47 -27.37 -4.28
CA ARG A 377 12.64 -26.24 -3.82
C ARG A 377 11.78 -25.69 -4.96
N ARG A 378 12.37 -25.40 -6.12
CA ARG A 378 11.66 -24.93 -7.31
C ARG A 378 10.58 -25.93 -7.75
N LYS A 379 10.94 -27.21 -7.88
CA LYS A 379 10.02 -28.29 -8.26
C LYS A 379 8.85 -28.46 -7.26
N ALA A 380 9.12 -28.35 -5.96
CA ALA A 380 8.10 -28.39 -4.92
C ALA A 380 7.15 -27.18 -4.99
N THR A 381 7.67 -25.98 -5.26
CA THR A 381 6.86 -24.77 -5.49
C THR A 381 5.94 -24.94 -6.70
N ILE A 382 6.43 -25.52 -7.81
CA ILE A 382 5.62 -25.79 -9.00
C ILE A 382 4.47 -26.76 -8.67
N ILE A 383 4.75 -27.88 -8.00
CA ILE A 383 3.71 -28.83 -7.60
C ILE A 383 2.67 -28.17 -6.67
N PHE A 384 3.11 -27.33 -5.74
CA PHE A 384 2.20 -26.61 -4.86
C PHE A 384 1.32 -25.61 -5.64
N ALA A 385 1.86 -24.96 -6.67
CA ALA A 385 1.07 -24.15 -7.60
C ALA A 385 0.05 -24.99 -8.38
N THR A 386 0.39 -26.22 -8.80
CA THR A 386 -0.58 -27.15 -9.39
C THR A 386 -1.70 -27.46 -8.39
N LEU A 387 -1.37 -27.71 -7.12
CA LEU A 387 -2.35 -27.96 -6.06
C LEU A 387 -3.30 -26.77 -5.85
N LEU A 388 -2.78 -25.53 -5.89
CA LEU A 388 -3.55 -24.28 -5.78
C LEU A 388 -4.62 -24.16 -6.88
N ASN A 389 -4.38 -24.74 -8.04
CA ASN A 389 -5.31 -24.76 -9.18
C ASN A 389 -6.28 -25.94 -9.19
N CYS A 390 -6.16 -26.90 -8.26
CA CYS A 390 -7.11 -28.00 -8.15
C CYS A 390 -8.52 -27.48 -7.81
N ASN A 391 -9.51 -27.88 -8.60
CA ASN A 391 -10.93 -27.56 -8.41
C ASN A 391 -11.76 -28.76 -7.93
N GLU A 392 -11.17 -29.95 -7.89
CA GLU A 392 -11.81 -31.17 -7.42
C GLU A 392 -11.05 -31.84 -6.28
N LEU A 393 -11.80 -32.30 -5.28
CA LEU A 393 -11.23 -32.90 -4.08
C LEU A 393 -10.43 -34.17 -4.40
N ARG A 394 -10.92 -34.94 -5.38
CA ARG A 394 -10.25 -36.15 -5.85
C ARG A 394 -8.86 -35.84 -6.42
N GLN A 395 -8.78 -34.91 -7.37
CA GLN A 395 -7.53 -34.49 -8.01
C GLN A 395 -6.53 -33.96 -6.99
N ALA A 396 -6.99 -33.13 -6.05
CA ALA A 396 -6.14 -32.60 -4.97
C ALA A 396 -5.52 -33.72 -4.12
N TYR A 397 -6.31 -34.75 -3.75
CA TYR A 397 -5.78 -35.88 -2.98
C TYR A 397 -4.89 -36.83 -3.78
N GLU A 398 -5.15 -37.00 -5.08
CA GLU A 398 -4.27 -37.76 -5.98
C GLU A 398 -2.89 -37.09 -6.05
N LEU A 399 -2.85 -35.76 -6.24
CA LEU A 399 -1.61 -34.99 -6.23
C LEU A 399 -0.91 -35.03 -4.86
N ILE A 400 -1.64 -34.88 -3.76
CA ILE A 400 -1.09 -35.04 -2.40
C ILE A 400 -0.48 -36.44 -2.24
N GLY A 401 -1.17 -37.49 -2.70
CA GLY A 401 -0.65 -38.87 -2.68
C GLY A 401 0.66 -39.01 -3.44
N CYS A 402 0.77 -38.40 -4.62
CA CYS A 402 2.00 -38.36 -5.39
C CYS A 402 3.13 -37.63 -4.65
N ILE A 403 2.85 -36.47 -4.04
CA ILE A 403 3.81 -35.72 -3.21
C ILE A 403 4.34 -36.60 -2.07
N MET A 404 3.44 -37.30 -1.36
CA MET A 404 3.82 -38.20 -0.27
C MET A 404 4.63 -39.41 -0.75
N CYS A 405 4.36 -39.90 -1.96
CA CYS A 405 5.14 -40.98 -2.55
C CYS A 405 6.57 -40.50 -2.91
N ILE A 406 6.68 -39.38 -3.65
CA ILE A 406 7.95 -38.82 -4.13
C ILE A 406 8.86 -38.43 -2.98
N PHE A 407 8.34 -37.70 -1.98
CA PHE A 407 9.18 -37.15 -0.92
C PHE A 407 9.16 -38.00 0.36
N GLY A 408 8.25 -38.97 0.48
CA GLY A 408 8.02 -39.74 1.72
C GLY A 408 8.27 -41.22 1.65
N SER A 409 8.34 -41.82 0.46
CA SER A 409 8.75 -43.22 0.34
C SER A 409 10.25 -43.36 0.62
N VAL A 410 10.65 -44.33 1.42
CA VAL A 410 12.07 -44.63 1.64
C VAL A 410 12.66 -45.48 0.50
N GLU A 411 11.82 -46.17 -0.28
CA GLU A 411 12.27 -47.20 -1.25
C GLU A 411 12.26 -46.74 -2.71
N LEU A 412 11.67 -45.57 -3.02
CA LEU A 412 11.47 -45.11 -4.40
C LEU A 412 12.76 -44.59 -5.03
N SER A 413 13.50 -45.45 -5.74
CA SER A 413 14.76 -45.09 -6.41
C SER A 413 14.57 -44.07 -7.53
N ASP A 414 13.46 -44.17 -8.28
CA ASP A 414 13.23 -43.39 -9.51
C ASP A 414 12.39 -42.13 -9.25
N SER A 415 12.46 -41.59 -8.03
CA SER A 415 11.60 -40.48 -7.58
C SER A 415 11.79 -39.19 -8.37
N GLU A 416 13.00 -38.92 -8.88
CA GLU A 416 13.28 -37.75 -9.72
C GLU A 416 12.56 -37.80 -11.06
N GLN A 417 12.55 -38.96 -11.72
CA GLN A 417 11.84 -39.16 -12.98
C GLN A 417 10.32 -39.04 -12.78
N TYR A 418 9.82 -39.56 -11.66
CA TYR A 418 8.40 -39.45 -11.32
C TYR A 418 8.01 -37.99 -11.05
N LEU A 419 8.85 -37.24 -10.34
CA LEU A 419 8.68 -35.80 -10.11
C LEU A 419 8.64 -35.01 -11.43
N ASP A 420 9.57 -35.28 -12.35
CA ASP A 420 9.61 -34.61 -13.64
C ASP A 420 8.39 -34.94 -14.51
N THR A 421 7.90 -36.17 -14.44
CA THR A 421 6.67 -36.57 -15.14
C THR A 421 5.46 -35.77 -14.66
N ILE A 422 5.30 -35.58 -13.34
CA ILE A 422 4.19 -34.78 -12.78
C ILE A 422 4.28 -33.33 -13.22
N ILE A 423 5.48 -32.74 -13.15
CA ILE A 423 5.70 -31.34 -13.54
C ILE A 423 5.39 -31.14 -15.03
N ASN A 424 5.87 -32.05 -15.89
CA ASN A 424 5.67 -31.97 -17.33
C ASN A 424 4.21 -32.22 -17.75
N THR A 425 3.48 -33.06 -17.00
CA THR A 425 2.04 -33.29 -17.22
C THR A 425 1.21 -32.08 -16.76
N GLY A 426 1.77 -31.22 -15.91
CA GLY A 426 1.13 -30.01 -15.38
C GLY A 426 0.90 -28.88 -16.38
N GLY A 427 1.58 -28.87 -17.56
CA GLY A 427 1.39 -27.85 -18.61
C GLY A 427 1.94 -26.44 -18.31
N ASP A 428 1.80 -25.51 -19.28
CA ASP A 428 2.35 -24.14 -19.45
C ASP A 428 2.31 -23.15 -18.25
N PHE A 429 1.81 -23.55 -17.09
CA PHE A 429 1.69 -22.71 -15.89
C PHE A 429 3.02 -22.34 -15.24
N VAL A 430 4.14 -22.92 -15.68
CA VAL A 430 5.46 -22.71 -15.05
C VAL A 430 6.02 -21.30 -15.33
N SER A 431 5.72 -20.70 -16.49
CA SER A 431 6.40 -19.48 -16.95
C SER A 431 6.07 -18.21 -16.13
N GLU A 432 4.83 -18.04 -15.65
CA GLU A 432 4.45 -16.88 -14.82
C GLU A 432 5.01 -16.95 -13.39
N PHE A 433 5.35 -18.14 -12.90
CA PHE A 433 5.81 -18.36 -11.52
C PHE A 433 7.33 -18.42 -11.37
N GLU A 434 8.09 -18.47 -12.47
CA GLU A 434 9.55 -18.46 -12.44
C GLU A 434 10.13 -17.18 -11.81
N THR A 435 9.42 -16.05 -11.96
CA THR A 435 9.81 -14.76 -11.37
C THR A 435 9.72 -14.71 -9.83
N PHE A 436 8.93 -15.59 -9.20
CA PHE A 436 8.78 -15.62 -7.73
C PHE A 436 9.93 -16.32 -6.99
N VAL A 437 10.74 -17.11 -7.69
CA VAL A 437 11.78 -17.97 -7.08
C VAL A 437 13.15 -17.29 -7.05
N GLU A 438 13.31 -16.12 -7.68
CA GLU A 438 14.61 -15.48 -7.92
C GLU A 438 15.03 -14.37 -6.94
N ASP A 439 14.31 -14.14 -5.84
CA ASP A 439 14.62 -13.06 -4.89
C ASP A 439 15.78 -13.42 -3.92
N GLU A 440 17.01 -13.52 -4.43
CA GLU A 440 18.24 -13.73 -3.63
C GLU A 440 18.94 -12.41 -3.23
N ASN A 441 18.49 -11.26 -3.73
CA ASN A 441 19.10 -9.94 -3.50
C ASN A 441 18.53 -9.18 -2.28
N LEU A 442 18.00 -9.91 -1.30
CA LEU A 442 17.48 -9.30 -0.08
C LEU A 442 18.63 -8.88 0.84
N ASN A 443 18.60 -7.61 1.27
CA ASN A 443 19.52 -7.11 2.29
C ASN A 443 19.23 -7.70 3.67
N ASP A 444 20.15 -7.53 4.62
CA ASP A 444 20.04 -8.15 5.95
C ASP A 444 18.77 -7.73 6.72
N ALA A 445 18.31 -6.49 6.53
CA ALA A 445 17.07 -6.02 7.14
C ALA A 445 15.84 -6.72 6.54
N GLN A 446 15.81 -6.92 5.22
CA GLN A 446 14.76 -7.67 4.54
C GLN A 446 14.77 -9.14 4.96
N ARG A 447 15.94 -9.78 5.05
CA ARG A 447 16.08 -11.16 5.53
C ARG A 447 15.54 -11.34 6.95
N SER A 448 15.83 -10.40 7.85
CA SER A 448 15.30 -10.44 9.22
C SER A 448 13.76 -10.38 9.25
N ILE A 449 13.16 -9.52 8.42
CA ILE A 449 11.69 -9.41 8.31
C ILE A 449 11.10 -10.70 7.75
N GLU A 450 11.71 -11.28 6.71
CA GLU A 450 11.23 -12.54 6.13
C GLU A 450 11.31 -13.72 7.09
N GLN A 451 12.34 -13.77 7.93
CA GLN A 451 12.45 -14.79 8.97
C GLN A 451 11.31 -14.69 9.99
N GLU A 452 11.03 -13.48 10.48
CA GLU A 452 9.93 -13.22 11.42
C GLU A 452 8.57 -13.58 10.80
N LEU A 453 8.33 -13.16 9.55
CA LEU A 453 7.11 -13.52 8.81
C LEU A 453 6.97 -15.02 8.64
N ALA A 454 8.05 -15.71 8.29
CA ALA A 454 8.02 -17.15 8.12
C ALA A 454 7.79 -17.89 9.45
N GLU A 455 8.16 -17.32 10.61
CA GLU A 455 7.84 -17.90 11.92
C GLU A 455 6.35 -17.71 12.26
N LEU A 456 5.80 -16.54 11.94
CA LEU A 456 4.36 -16.28 12.09
C LEU A 456 3.52 -17.22 11.21
N ASP A 457 3.92 -17.39 9.94
CA ASP A 457 3.30 -18.32 9.01
C ASP A 457 3.33 -19.75 9.56
N ASP A 458 4.49 -20.19 10.07
CA ASP A 458 4.66 -21.54 10.60
C ASP A 458 3.83 -21.76 11.87
N ASN A 459 3.79 -20.78 12.78
CA ASN A 459 2.97 -20.82 13.99
C ASN A 459 1.48 -20.92 13.68
N PHE A 460 1.02 -20.18 12.66
CA PHE A 460 -0.37 -20.23 12.22
C PHE A 460 -0.74 -21.61 11.64
N LEU A 461 0.11 -22.10 10.74
CA LEU A 461 -0.07 -23.38 10.07
C LEU A 461 0.06 -24.60 11.00
N SER A 462 0.90 -24.49 12.03
CA SER A 462 1.23 -25.58 12.95
C SER A 462 0.27 -25.73 14.13
N SER A 463 -0.89 -25.07 14.10
CA SER A 463 -1.91 -25.21 15.13
C SER A 463 -2.40 -26.66 15.22
N GLU A 464 -1.90 -27.41 16.20
CA GLU A 464 -2.24 -28.82 16.42
C GLU A 464 -3.76 -29.06 16.46
N PRO A 465 -4.57 -28.23 17.16
CA PRO A 465 -6.03 -28.40 17.14
C PRO A 465 -6.61 -28.35 15.73
N ILE A 466 -6.14 -27.44 14.87
CA ILE A 466 -6.66 -27.28 13.50
C ILE A 466 -6.20 -28.46 12.64
N LEU A 467 -4.92 -28.82 12.70
CA LEU A 467 -4.36 -29.95 11.95
C LEU A 467 -5.07 -31.26 12.29
N HIS A 468 -5.32 -31.55 13.56
CA HIS A 468 -5.95 -32.80 13.98
C HIS A 468 -7.47 -32.84 13.77
N GLN A 469 -8.15 -31.69 13.88
CA GLN A 469 -9.61 -31.63 13.78
C GLN A 469 -10.11 -31.40 12.35
N SER A 470 -9.27 -30.86 11.45
CA SER A 470 -9.66 -30.61 10.07
C SER A 470 -10.08 -31.91 9.36
N PRO A 471 -11.28 -31.94 8.74
CA PRO A 471 -11.74 -33.11 8.01
C PRO A 471 -10.85 -33.42 6.79
N PHE A 472 -10.18 -32.39 6.23
CA PHE A 472 -9.27 -32.56 5.10
C PHE A 472 -8.01 -33.33 5.51
N THR A 473 -7.45 -33.01 6.69
CA THR A 473 -6.30 -33.71 7.22
C THR A 473 -6.64 -35.14 7.63
N LYS A 474 -7.80 -35.38 8.24
CA LYS A 474 -8.28 -36.72 8.57
C LYS A 474 -8.37 -37.60 7.33
N LEU A 475 -9.04 -37.12 6.29
CA LEU A 475 -9.17 -37.83 5.03
C LEU A 475 -7.81 -38.04 4.34
N ALA A 476 -6.87 -37.10 4.45
CA ALA A 476 -5.51 -37.29 3.95
C ALA A 476 -4.80 -38.47 4.63
N ARG A 477 -4.89 -38.54 5.96
CA ARG A 477 -4.28 -39.61 6.77
C ARG A 477 -4.93 -40.97 6.53
N GLU A 478 -6.24 -41.00 6.28
CA GLU A 478 -6.98 -42.21 5.88
C GLU A 478 -6.51 -42.71 4.51
N ARG A 479 -6.36 -41.81 3.54
CA ARG A 479 -5.93 -42.14 2.16
C ARG A 479 -4.44 -42.47 2.05
N SER A 480 -3.62 -41.92 2.93
CA SER A 480 -2.17 -42.10 2.91
C SER A 480 -1.66 -42.45 4.32
N PRO A 481 -1.74 -43.72 4.74
CA PRO A 481 -1.34 -44.14 6.09
C PRO A 481 0.12 -43.83 6.42
N ILE A 482 0.99 -43.74 5.39
CA ILE A 482 2.39 -43.32 5.53
C ILE A 482 2.54 -41.93 6.13
N LEU A 483 1.55 -41.04 5.99
CA LEU A 483 1.56 -39.73 6.68
C LEU A 483 1.66 -39.91 8.20
N ASN A 484 0.99 -40.91 8.78
CA ASN A 484 1.05 -41.14 10.22
C ASN A 484 2.48 -41.48 10.68
N THR A 485 3.23 -42.22 9.88
CA THR A 485 4.62 -42.58 10.21
C THR A 485 5.58 -41.43 9.95
N LEU A 486 5.32 -40.61 8.93
CA LEU A 486 6.17 -39.47 8.54
C LEU A 486 6.00 -38.24 9.44
N ILE A 487 4.85 -38.08 10.10
CA ILE A 487 4.58 -36.94 10.98
C ILE A 487 4.99 -37.24 12.43
N ASP A 488 5.09 -38.51 12.80
CA ASP A 488 5.50 -38.93 14.14
C ASP A 488 6.94 -38.47 14.44
N LYS A 489 7.09 -37.61 15.45
CA LYS A 489 8.37 -37.07 15.91
C LYS A 489 9.23 -38.12 16.62
N SER A 490 8.62 -39.19 17.15
CA SER A 490 9.30 -40.21 17.96
C SER A 490 10.02 -41.27 17.13
N ARG A 491 9.61 -41.46 15.86
CA ARG A 491 10.14 -42.50 14.99
C ARG A 491 11.38 -42.03 14.25
N LYS A 492 12.54 -42.56 14.64
CA LYS A 492 13.80 -42.44 13.90
C LYS A 492 13.79 -43.46 12.76
N LEU A 493 14.02 -43.00 11.54
CA LEU A 493 14.24 -43.87 10.38
C LEU A 493 15.74 -44.18 10.29
N ASN A 494 16.11 -45.41 9.96
CA ASN A 494 17.51 -45.77 9.73
C ASN A 494 17.96 -45.16 8.40
N GLU A 495 18.96 -44.29 8.42
CA GLU A 495 19.47 -43.61 7.21
C GLU A 495 19.99 -44.59 6.15
N THR A 496 20.44 -45.78 6.56
CA THR A 496 20.91 -46.86 5.67
C THR A 496 19.80 -47.54 4.86
N GLU A 497 18.53 -47.32 5.20
CA GLU A 497 17.37 -47.91 4.50
C GLU A 497 16.78 -46.96 3.43
N ILE A 498 17.24 -45.71 3.37
CA ILE A 498 16.70 -44.70 2.47
C ILE A 498 17.37 -44.84 1.09
N LYS A 499 16.62 -45.39 0.14
CA LYS A 499 17.01 -45.49 -1.28
C LYS A 499 16.52 -44.31 -2.12
N ASN A 500 15.51 -43.59 -1.64
CA ASN A 500 14.91 -42.49 -2.36
C ASN A 500 15.77 -41.20 -2.26
N PRO A 501 16.31 -40.68 -3.38
CA PRO A 501 17.15 -39.48 -3.37
C PRO A 501 16.41 -38.19 -2.99
N LEU A 502 15.08 -38.18 -3.13
CA LEU A 502 14.22 -37.04 -2.82
C LEU A 502 13.54 -37.15 -1.44
N PHE A 503 13.83 -38.20 -0.67
CA PHE A 503 13.21 -38.38 0.63
C PHE A 503 13.48 -37.18 1.55
N SER A 504 12.41 -36.55 2.05
CA SER A 504 12.50 -35.42 2.96
C SER A 504 11.29 -35.35 3.89
N LYS A 505 11.50 -35.78 5.14
CA LYS A 505 10.50 -35.70 6.21
C LYS A 505 10.07 -34.24 6.48
N GLU A 506 10.99 -33.29 6.41
CA GLU A 506 10.68 -31.88 6.64
C GLU A 506 9.83 -31.28 5.50
N LEU A 507 10.10 -31.64 4.25
CA LEU A 507 9.28 -31.21 3.11
C LEU A 507 7.83 -31.70 3.23
N ILE A 508 7.65 -32.96 3.64
CA ILE A 508 6.32 -33.53 3.89
C ILE A 508 5.58 -32.79 4.99
N LYS A 509 6.27 -32.45 6.09
CA LYS A 509 5.65 -31.65 7.16
C LYS A 509 5.18 -30.30 6.65
N VAL A 510 5.94 -29.65 5.77
CA VAL A 510 5.50 -28.39 5.14
C VAL A 510 4.20 -28.63 4.36
N PHE A 511 4.14 -29.58 3.42
CA PHE A 511 2.90 -29.88 2.69
C PHE A 511 1.74 -30.26 3.60
N TYR A 512 1.99 -31.11 4.61
CA TYR A 512 0.97 -31.57 5.55
C TYR A 512 0.29 -30.42 6.29
N LYS A 513 1.06 -29.40 6.70
CA LYS A 513 0.51 -28.21 7.36
C LYS A 513 -0.52 -27.48 6.49
N TRP A 514 -0.31 -27.44 5.18
CA TRP A 514 -1.23 -26.80 4.24
C TRP A 514 -2.52 -27.61 4.00
N ILE A 515 -2.48 -28.95 4.09
CA ILE A 515 -3.64 -29.81 3.83
C ILE A 515 -4.86 -29.42 4.67
N ALA A 516 -4.66 -28.98 5.93
CA ALA A 516 -5.77 -28.60 6.80
C ALA A 516 -6.61 -27.43 6.25
N TYR A 517 -5.98 -26.57 5.44
CA TYR A 517 -6.54 -25.35 4.88
C TYR A 517 -6.88 -25.49 3.38
N LEU A 518 -6.87 -26.70 2.83
CA LEU A 518 -7.09 -27.00 1.41
C LEU A 518 -8.22 -26.18 0.74
N PRO A 519 -9.45 -26.08 1.28
CA PRO A 519 -10.52 -25.33 0.62
C PRO A 519 -10.30 -23.82 0.54
N MET A 520 -9.34 -23.28 1.29
CA MET A 520 -9.10 -21.84 1.40
C MET A 520 -8.03 -21.31 0.45
N PHE A 521 -7.14 -22.15 -0.08
CA PHE A 521 -6.16 -21.71 -1.08
C PHE A 521 -6.37 -22.35 -2.46
N THR A 522 -7.16 -23.42 -2.56
CA THR A 522 -7.45 -24.11 -3.83
C THR A 522 -8.73 -23.62 -4.51
N GLY A 523 -9.02 -24.13 -5.70
CA GLY A 523 -10.27 -23.90 -6.44
C GLY A 523 -11.50 -24.68 -5.94
N LEU A 524 -11.38 -25.51 -4.89
CA LEU A 524 -12.43 -26.44 -4.46
C LEU A 524 -13.78 -25.77 -4.15
N MET A 525 -13.75 -24.59 -3.55
CA MET A 525 -14.98 -23.87 -3.19
C MET A 525 -15.57 -23.07 -4.35
N HIS A 526 -14.83 -22.86 -5.44
CA HIS A 526 -15.27 -22.02 -6.57
C HIS A 526 -16.48 -22.62 -7.30
N GLN A 527 -16.48 -23.96 -7.43
CA GLN A 527 -17.55 -24.68 -8.12
C GLN A 527 -18.72 -25.07 -7.20
N CYS A 528 -18.57 -24.92 -5.87
CA CYS A 528 -19.58 -25.40 -4.93
C CYS A 528 -20.89 -24.63 -4.97
N GLN A 529 -20.91 -23.40 -5.48
CA GLN A 529 -22.13 -22.61 -5.64
C GLN A 529 -22.72 -22.67 -7.05
N GLU A 530 -21.95 -23.21 -8.01
CA GLU A 530 -22.42 -23.46 -9.37
C GLU A 530 -23.03 -24.86 -9.53
N ARG A 531 -22.58 -25.81 -8.69
CA ARG A 531 -23.09 -27.17 -8.53
C ARG A 531 -24.24 -27.22 -7.54
#